data_AF-A0AAV4DM23-F1
#
_entry.id   AF-A0AAV4DM23-F1
#
_cell.length_a   1.000
_cell.length_b   1.000
_cell.length_c   1.000
_cell.angle_alpha   90.00
_cell.angle_beta   90.00
_cell.angle_gamma   90.00
#
_symmetry.space_group_name_H-M   'P 1'
#
loop_
_entity.id
_entity.type
_entity.pdbx_description
1 polymer ?
#
loop_
_entity_poly.entity_id
_entity_poly.type
_entity_poly.pdbx_seq_one_letter_code
_entity_poly.pdbx_strand_id
1 'polypeptide(L)'
;MLIIETVTTLENRDTEQFQATAQRFGAALEEALSQQPSGQFQVNVIRFQPAAGFGSLVSLDMSVVGRVTESDVKNIWTNLLSRQIPLRGYNLVGVNFDMKLLEGRPQCPEFVGREPTDLPRAGDNWANLLLNNAFPCSGTVTAWQYYRLSSQGTAYVGVWRLTPSSQFLLVDKTELPPAQTGPVEVTLAQPIKVNSGDFIGIFYSSSTPNNVIAQATLDDDAVPSEQLYQNYRVQ
;
A
#
# COMPACT_ATOMS: atom_id res chain seq x y z
N MET A 1 -16.87 -5.34 -5.59
CA MET A 1 -16.40 -5.70 -6.95
C MET A 1 -17.36 -5.10 -7.97
N LEU A 2 -16.90 -4.48 -9.06
CA LEU A 2 -17.75 -3.79 -10.05
C LEU A 2 -17.41 -4.20 -11.48
N ILE A 3 -18.37 -4.29 -12.39
CA ILE A 3 -18.08 -4.46 -13.83
C ILE A 3 -17.96 -3.07 -14.50
N ILE A 4 -16.91 -2.88 -15.31
CA ILE A 4 -16.76 -1.77 -16.27
C ILE A 4 -16.79 -2.29 -17.70
N GLU A 5 -17.64 -1.74 -18.55
CA GLU A 5 -17.72 -2.06 -19.99
C GLU A 5 -16.60 -1.39 -20.83
N THR A 6 -15.32 -1.77 -20.69
CA THR A 6 -14.31 -1.57 -21.77
C THR A 6 -12.96 -2.28 -21.58
N VAL A 7 -12.42 -2.76 -22.70
CA VAL A 7 -11.05 -3.31 -22.99
C VAL A 7 -10.57 -4.54 -22.20
N THR A 8 -10.06 -5.53 -22.94
CA THR A 8 -9.68 -6.88 -22.50
C THR A 8 -8.24 -7.04 -21.99
N THR A 9 -7.44 -5.97 -21.91
CA THR A 9 -6.00 -6.04 -21.58
C THR A 9 -5.63 -5.04 -20.49
N LEU A 10 -6.18 -5.22 -19.28
CA LEU A 10 -5.98 -4.36 -18.12
C LEU A 10 -5.48 -5.12 -16.87
N GLU A 11 -4.83 -6.27 -17.06
CA GLU A 11 -4.35 -7.10 -15.94
C GLU A 11 -2.94 -6.72 -15.44
N ASN A 12 -2.08 -6.19 -16.32
CA ASN A 12 -0.75 -5.70 -15.94
C ASN A 12 -0.80 -4.22 -15.52
N ARG A 13 -0.66 -3.98 -14.22
CA ARG A 13 -0.74 -2.64 -13.60
C ARG A 13 0.37 -1.67 -14.00
N ASP A 14 1.52 -2.20 -14.42
CA ASP A 14 2.72 -1.41 -14.73
C ASP A 14 2.65 -0.86 -16.18
N THR A 15 1.57 -1.16 -16.91
CA THR A 15 1.28 -0.57 -18.22
C THR A 15 0.65 0.82 -18.10
N GLU A 16 1.04 1.74 -18.97
CA GLU A 16 0.41 3.07 -19.13
C GLU A 16 -1.12 2.95 -19.34
N GLN A 17 -1.56 1.92 -20.08
CA GLN A 17 -2.97 1.65 -20.34
C GLN A 17 -3.75 1.31 -19.06
N PHE A 18 -3.17 0.53 -18.14
CA PHE A 18 -3.75 0.33 -16.81
C PHE A 18 -3.76 1.65 -16.04
N GLN A 19 -2.61 2.32 -15.90
CA GLN A 19 -2.46 3.49 -15.04
C GLN A 19 -3.43 4.62 -15.44
N ALA A 20 -3.51 4.93 -16.74
CA ALA A 20 -4.45 5.91 -17.27
C ALA A 20 -5.93 5.48 -17.09
N THR A 21 -6.24 4.19 -17.04
CA THR A 21 -7.62 3.69 -16.84
C THR A 21 -8.00 3.64 -15.36
N ALA A 22 -7.08 3.21 -14.50
CA ALA A 22 -7.17 3.29 -13.05
C ALA A 22 -7.38 4.73 -12.57
N GLN A 23 -6.57 5.68 -13.06
CA GLN A 23 -6.68 7.09 -12.71
C GLN A 23 -8.02 7.70 -13.17
N ARG A 24 -8.46 7.43 -14.40
CA ARG A 24 -9.75 7.93 -14.92
C ARG A 24 -10.96 7.34 -14.17
N PHE A 25 -10.94 6.05 -13.85
CA PHE A 25 -12.00 5.42 -13.08
C PHE A 25 -12.02 5.90 -11.62
N GLY A 26 -10.85 6.00 -10.98
CA GLY A 26 -10.69 6.53 -9.63
C GLY A 26 -11.23 7.95 -9.53
N ALA A 27 -10.75 8.87 -10.38
CA ALA A 27 -11.20 10.26 -10.39
C ALA A 27 -12.69 10.43 -10.71
N ALA A 28 -13.25 9.61 -11.62
CA ALA A 28 -14.70 9.62 -11.88
C ALA A 28 -15.51 9.14 -10.67
N LEU A 29 -15.01 8.13 -9.95
CA LEU A 29 -15.67 7.59 -8.76
C LEU A 29 -15.55 8.58 -7.60
N GLU A 30 -14.39 9.21 -7.40
CA GLU A 30 -14.20 10.32 -6.46
C GLU A 30 -15.13 11.50 -6.78
N GLU A 31 -15.29 11.90 -8.05
CA GLU A 31 -16.28 12.94 -8.44
C GLU A 31 -17.71 12.53 -8.05
N ALA A 32 -18.11 11.29 -8.35
CA ALA A 32 -19.45 10.78 -8.02
C ALA A 32 -19.70 10.68 -6.50
N LEU A 33 -18.69 10.26 -5.73
CA LEU A 33 -18.72 10.18 -4.27
C LEU A 33 -18.70 11.57 -3.60
N SER A 34 -17.99 12.55 -4.19
CA SER A 34 -17.88 13.92 -3.66
C SER A 34 -19.21 14.70 -3.62
N GLN A 35 -20.21 14.24 -4.36
CA GLN A 35 -21.58 14.77 -4.32
C GLN A 35 -22.33 14.39 -3.03
N GLN A 36 -21.76 13.52 -2.20
CA GLN A 36 -22.34 13.07 -0.92
C GLN A 36 -21.82 13.95 0.24
N PRO A 37 -22.68 14.46 1.14
CA PRO A 37 -22.35 15.59 2.01
C PRO A 37 -21.41 15.28 3.19
N SER A 38 -20.93 14.03 3.34
CA SER A 38 -20.42 13.51 4.61
C SER A 38 -18.90 13.32 4.70
N GLY A 39 -18.17 13.31 3.58
CA GLY A 39 -16.71 13.11 3.59
C GLY A 39 -16.01 13.23 2.24
N GLN A 40 -14.68 13.32 2.30
CA GLN A 40 -13.76 13.24 1.16
C GLN A 40 -13.35 11.79 0.96
N PHE A 41 -13.53 11.26 -0.25
CA PHE A 41 -13.18 9.89 -0.61
C PHE A 41 -11.90 9.87 -1.44
N GLN A 42 -11.08 8.84 -1.27
CA GLN A 42 -9.91 8.56 -2.12
C GLN A 42 -9.97 7.11 -2.58
N VAL A 43 -9.74 6.88 -3.88
CA VAL A 43 -9.87 5.58 -4.55
C VAL A 43 -8.53 5.12 -5.11
N ASN A 44 -8.09 3.93 -4.71
CA ASN A 44 -6.92 3.27 -5.28
C ASN A 44 -7.35 2.00 -6.03
N VAL A 45 -7.22 1.99 -7.36
CA VAL A 45 -7.62 0.83 -8.18
C VAL A 45 -6.50 -0.21 -8.18
N ILE A 46 -6.77 -1.37 -7.58
CA ILE A 46 -5.80 -2.46 -7.39
C ILE A 46 -5.68 -3.29 -8.67
N ARG A 47 -6.81 -3.66 -9.27
CA ARG A 47 -6.87 -4.63 -10.38
C ARG A 47 -8.12 -4.45 -11.24
N PHE A 48 -7.96 -4.64 -12.55
CA PHE A 48 -9.04 -5.03 -13.45
C PHE A 48 -8.86 -6.50 -13.84
N GLN A 49 -9.95 -7.25 -13.96
CA GLN A 49 -9.96 -8.65 -14.42
C GLN A 49 -11.11 -8.85 -15.41
N PRO A 50 -10.95 -9.52 -16.56
CA PRO A 50 -12.05 -9.76 -17.49
C PRO A 50 -13.24 -10.46 -16.81
N ALA A 51 -14.45 -9.94 -16.99
CA ALA A 51 -15.69 -10.57 -16.52
C ALA A 51 -16.13 -11.66 -17.51
N ALA A 52 -16.74 -12.74 -17.00
CA ALA A 52 -17.34 -13.78 -17.83
C ALA A 52 -18.60 -13.24 -18.54
N GLY A 53 -18.43 -12.73 -19.76
CA GLY A 53 -19.47 -12.06 -20.54
C GLY A 53 -18.94 -10.77 -21.17
N PHE A 54 -19.23 -9.63 -20.53
CA PHE A 54 -18.80 -8.31 -21.00
C PHE A 54 -18.27 -7.43 -19.86
N GLY A 55 -17.26 -6.63 -20.16
CA GLY A 55 -16.60 -5.74 -19.21
C GLY A 55 -15.57 -6.41 -18.29
N SER A 56 -15.11 -5.64 -17.30
CA SER A 56 -13.97 -5.95 -16.43
C SER A 56 -14.33 -5.72 -14.96
N LEU A 57 -14.13 -6.74 -14.13
CA LEU A 57 -14.24 -6.74 -12.68
C LEU A 57 -13.16 -5.83 -12.06
N VAL A 58 -13.56 -4.82 -11.32
CA VAL A 58 -12.68 -3.90 -10.58
C VAL A 58 -12.53 -4.36 -9.12
N SER A 59 -11.28 -4.45 -8.67
CA SER A 59 -10.89 -4.43 -7.27
C SER A 59 -10.21 -3.09 -6.94
N LEU A 60 -10.62 -2.46 -5.85
CA LEU A 60 -10.12 -1.16 -5.40
C LEU A 60 -10.12 -1.10 -3.87
N ASP A 61 -9.18 -0.34 -3.33
CA ASP A 61 -9.28 0.22 -1.98
C ASP A 61 -10.00 1.57 -2.06
N MET A 62 -10.75 1.90 -1.01
CA MET A 62 -11.37 3.21 -0.84
C MET A 62 -11.17 3.67 0.61
N SER A 63 -10.52 4.81 0.79
CA SER A 63 -10.46 5.50 2.08
C SER A 63 -11.44 6.65 2.11
N VAL A 64 -11.85 7.07 3.31
CA VAL A 64 -12.77 8.21 3.49
C VAL A 64 -12.40 9.02 4.72
N VAL A 65 -12.31 10.33 4.56
CA VAL A 65 -12.00 11.31 5.60
C VAL A 65 -13.24 12.18 5.82
N GLY A 66 -13.88 12.08 6.98
CA GLY A 66 -15.08 12.84 7.28
C GLY A 66 -15.90 12.24 8.42
N ARG A 67 -17.20 12.58 8.45
CA ARG A 67 -18.19 11.98 9.36
C ARG A 67 -19.06 10.99 8.58
N VAL A 68 -18.41 10.01 7.97
CA VAL A 68 -19.06 8.96 7.19
C VAL A 68 -19.13 7.70 8.05
N THR A 69 -20.34 7.17 8.24
CA THR A 69 -20.56 5.89 8.91
C THR A 69 -20.52 4.73 7.91
N GLU A 70 -20.39 3.50 8.42
CA GLU A 70 -20.58 2.28 7.63
C GLU A 70 -21.92 2.27 6.86
N SER A 71 -22.99 2.75 7.49
CA SER A 71 -24.31 2.85 6.87
C SER A 71 -24.31 3.84 5.71
N ASP A 72 -23.63 4.98 5.84
CA ASP A 72 -23.48 5.95 4.75
C ASP A 72 -22.73 5.33 3.57
N VAL A 73 -21.59 4.65 3.81
CA VAL A 73 -20.83 3.96 2.75
C VAL A 73 -21.70 2.93 2.01
N LYS A 74 -22.47 2.11 2.75
CA LYS A 74 -23.39 1.11 2.18
C LYS A 74 -24.52 1.76 1.36
N ASN A 75 -25.08 2.87 1.82
CA ASN A 75 -26.12 3.61 1.11
C ASN A 75 -25.58 4.24 -0.19
N ILE A 76 -24.39 4.84 -0.14
CA ILE A 76 -23.74 5.49 -1.29
C ILE A 76 -23.43 4.46 -2.38
N TRP A 77 -22.86 3.30 -2.02
CA TRP A 77 -22.67 2.20 -2.98
C TRP A 77 -23.98 1.66 -3.54
N THR A 78 -25.02 1.52 -2.70
CA THR A 78 -26.36 1.13 -3.18
C THR A 78 -26.87 2.10 -4.26
N ASN A 79 -26.74 3.40 -4.04
CA ASN A 79 -27.20 4.44 -4.97
C ASN A 79 -26.37 4.50 -6.27
N LEU A 80 -25.06 4.22 -6.22
CA LEU A 80 -24.19 4.05 -7.39
C LEU A 80 -24.61 2.83 -8.23
N LEU A 81 -24.78 1.68 -7.58
CA LEU A 81 -25.12 0.41 -8.26
C LEU A 81 -26.56 0.40 -8.80
N SER A 82 -27.48 1.10 -8.13
CA SER A 82 -28.84 1.34 -8.65
C SER A 82 -28.92 2.50 -9.65
N ARG A 83 -27.78 3.05 -10.08
CA ARG A 83 -27.66 4.14 -11.08
C ARG A 83 -28.39 5.44 -10.72
N GLN A 84 -28.64 5.70 -9.43
CA GLN A 84 -29.13 6.98 -8.95
C GLN A 84 -28.02 8.04 -8.93
N ILE A 85 -26.78 7.62 -8.69
CA ILE A 85 -25.57 8.44 -8.87
C ILE A 85 -24.90 8.00 -10.18
N PRO A 86 -24.81 8.86 -11.22
CA PRO A 86 -24.22 8.49 -12.50
C PRO A 86 -22.69 8.56 -12.46
N LEU A 87 -22.02 7.44 -12.75
CA LEU A 87 -20.58 7.43 -12.95
C LEU A 87 -20.24 7.77 -14.41
N ARG A 88 -19.58 8.92 -14.63
CA ARG A 88 -19.31 9.42 -16.00
C ARG A 88 -18.43 8.44 -16.79
N GLY A 89 -18.92 8.03 -17.95
CA GLY A 89 -18.21 7.13 -18.88
C GLY A 89 -18.20 5.65 -18.48
N TYR A 90 -18.83 5.27 -17.37
CA TYR A 90 -18.73 3.92 -16.80
C TYR A 90 -20.08 3.37 -16.35
N ASN A 91 -20.58 2.34 -17.04
CA ASN A 91 -21.79 1.62 -16.64
C ASN A 91 -21.49 0.66 -15.49
N LEU A 92 -21.84 1.05 -14.27
CA LEU A 92 -21.75 0.15 -13.11
C LEU A 92 -22.83 -0.94 -13.14
N VAL A 93 -22.45 -2.13 -12.69
CA VAL A 93 -23.32 -3.30 -12.51
C VAL A 93 -22.97 -3.95 -11.17
N GLY A 94 -23.96 -4.12 -10.29
CA GLY A 94 -23.79 -4.69 -8.95
C GLY A 94 -23.77 -6.22 -8.86
N VAL A 95 -23.69 -6.92 -9.99
CA VAL A 95 -23.56 -8.38 -10.03
C VAL A 95 -22.24 -8.77 -9.38
N ASN A 96 -22.29 -9.63 -8.37
CA ASN A 96 -21.17 -10.03 -7.52
C ASN A 96 -20.49 -8.86 -6.79
N PHE A 97 -21.20 -7.74 -6.53
CA PHE A 97 -20.69 -6.70 -5.66
C PHE A 97 -20.63 -7.18 -4.21
N ASP A 98 -19.44 -7.60 -3.79
CA ASP A 98 -19.03 -7.59 -2.38
C ASP A 98 -18.27 -6.31 -2.02
N MET A 99 -18.39 -5.91 -0.75
CA MET A 99 -17.63 -4.84 -0.09
C MET A 99 -17.40 -5.22 1.37
N LYS A 100 -16.20 -5.74 1.66
CA LYS A 100 -15.71 -5.89 3.03
C LYS A 100 -15.24 -4.54 3.57
N LEU A 101 -15.97 -3.99 4.55
CA LEU A 101 -15.43 -2.93 5.40
C LEU A 101 -14.28 -3.51 6.25
N LEU A 102 -13.17 -2.78 6.33
CA LEU A 102 -12.05 -3.14 7.20
C LEU A 102 -12.40 -2.70 8.63
N GLU A 103 -13.13 -3.57 9.35
CA GLU A 103 -13.77 -3.27 10.64
C GLU A 103 -12.86 -2.59 11.66
N GLY A 104 -13.53 -1.84 12.56
CA GLY A 104 -12.92 -0.90 13.48
C GLY A 104 -12.72 0.50 12.86
N ARG A 105 -12.36 1.47 13.71
CA ARG A 105 -11.55 2.59 13.22
C ARG A 105 -10.23 2.02 12.70
N PRO A 106 -9.47 2.71 11.83
CA PRO A 106 -8.06 2.40 11.68
C PRO A 106 -7.38 2.59 13.05
N GLN A 107 -7.20 1.48 13.78
CA GLN A 107 -6.27 1.42 14.89
C GLN A 107 -4.90 1.58 14.25
N CYS A 108 -4.31 2.75 14.45
CA CYS A 108 -2.93 3.02 14.09
C CYS A 108 -2.08 2.00 14.86
N PRO A 109 -1.47 1.01 14.18
CA PRO A 109 -0.84 -0.09 14.87
C PRO A 109 0.43 0.42 15.55
N GLU A 110 0.76 -0.14 16.71
CA GLU A 110 1.98 0.21 17.45
C GLU A 110 3.25 -0.18 16.67
N PHE A 111 3.12 -1.11 15.72
CA PHE A 111 4.17 -1.61 14.85
C PHE A 111 3.74 -1.52 13.37
N VAL A 112 4.65 -1.10 12.49
CA VAL A 112 4.45 -1.06 11.03
C VAL A 112 5.60 -1.81 10.36
N GLY A 113 5.30 -2.97 9.78
CA GLY A 113 6.28 -3.82 9.14
C GLY A 113 5.93 -5.30 9.22
N ARG A 114 6.96 -6.15 9.26
CA ARG A 114 6.87 -7.59 9.54
C ARG A 114 7.72 -7.89 10.77
N GLU A 115 7.29 -8.84 11.58
CA GLU A 115 8.07 -9.34 12.72
C GLU A 115 9.45 -9.87 12.25
N PRO A 116 10.57 -9.34 12.77
CA PRO A 116 11.91 -9.77 12.39
C PRO A 116 12.20 -11.27 12.51
N THR A 117 11.55 -12.02 13.41
CA THR A 117 11.74 -13.48 13.46
C THR A 117 11.20 -14.22 12.25
N ASP A 118 10.20 -13.65 11.58
CA ASP A 118 9.37 -14.37 10.59
C ASP A 118 9.83 -14.09 9.14
N LEU A 119 10.88 -13.30 8.98
CA LEU A 119 11.54 -13.05 7.70
C LEU A 119 12.29 -14.31 7.21
N PRO A 120 12.21 -14.67 5.92
CA PRO A 120 13.00 -15.76 5.36
C PRO A 120 14.50 -15.50 5.52
N ARG A 121 15.25 -16.57 5.82
CA ARG A 121 16.68 -16.51 6.19
C ARG A 121 17.60 -17.32 5.26
N ALA A 122 17.00 -17.89 4.22
CA ALA A 122 17.64 -18.74 3.21
C ALA A 122 17.01 -18.46 1.85
N GLY A 123 17.67 -18.91 0.78
CA GLY A 123 17.50 -18.28 -0.52
C GLY A 123 17.89 -16.80 -0.44
N ASP A 124 17.56 -16.06 -1.48
CA ASP A 124 18.02 -14.69 -1.60
C ASP A 124 16.85 -13.69 -1.25
N ASN A 125 17.11 -12.68 -0.39
CA ASN A 125 16.22 -11.65 0.18
C ASN A 125 16.70 -10.14 0.08
N TRP A 126 16.98 -9.53 -1.10
CA TRP A 126 17.53 -8.14 -1.34
C TRP A 126 16.60 -7.07 -0.78
N ALA A 127 16.83 -6.64 0.45
CA ALA A 127 16.27 -5.40 0.98
C ALA A 127 17.03 -4.17 0.44
N ASN A 128 17.09 -4.02 -0.89
CA ASN A 128 17.17 -2.73 -1.58
C ASN A 128 15.73 -2.23 -1.85
N LEU A 129 14.84 -2.46 -0.88
CA LEU A 129 13.42 -2.23 -1.00
C LEU A 129 13.03 -0.92 -0.33
N LEU A 130 12.27 -0.13 -1.09
CA LEU A 130 11.11 0.53 -0.53
C LEU A 130 10.19 -0.60 -0.05
N LEU A 131 10.27 -0.95 1.24
CA LEU A 131 9.39 -1.97 1.82
C LEU A 131 7.99 -1.37 1.77
N ASN A 132 6.99 -2.11 1.28
CA ASN A 132 5.62 -1.58 1.15
C ASN A 132 4.87 -1.54 2.51
N ASN A 133 5.62 -1.23 3.55
CA ASN A 133 5.20 -0.95 4.91
C ASN A 133 4.86 0.55 4.96
N ALA A 134 3.76 0.94 4.33
CA ALA A 134 3.21 2.28 4.46
C ALA A 134 2.64 2.48 5.87
N PHE A 135 2.83 3.66 6.44
CA PHE A 135 2.20 4.04 7.70
C PHE A 135 0.70 4.29 7.44
N PRO A 136 -0.24 3.51 8.04
CA PRO A 136 -1.67 3.65 7.79
C PRO A 136 -2.32 4.81 8.56
N CYS A 137 -1.52 5.54 9.33
CA CYS A 137 -1.88 6.74 10.08
C CYS A 137 -0.70 7.71 10.12
N SER A 138 -0.99 8.99 10.34
CA SER A 138 0.02 9.92 10.85
C SER A 138 0.37 9.57 12.30
N GLY A 139 1.64 9.67 12.66
CA GLY A 139 2.16 9.19 13.94
C GLY A 139 3.62 9.58 14.15
N THR A 140 4.37 8.76 14.90
CA THR A 140 5.80 9.00 15.14
C THR A 140 6.52 7.68 15.40
N VAL A 141 7.59 7.39 14.66
CA VAL A 141 8.46 6.22 14.89
C VAL A 141 9.36 6.49 16.08
N THR A 142 9.40 5.58 17.04
CA THR A 142 10.21 5.66 18.27
C THR A 142 11.32 4.60 18.34
N ALA A 143 11.22 3.52 17.55
CA ALA A 143 12.23 2.46 17.47
C ALA A 143 12.15 1.72 16.13
N TRP A 144 13.20 0.98 15.80
CA TRP A 144 13.22 -0.02 14.73
C TRP A 144 13.61 -1.39 15.29
N GLN A 145 12.94 -2.44 14.84
CA GLN A 145 13.32 -3.83 15.11
C GLN A 145 13.63 -4.53 13.79
N TYR A 146 14.73 -5.30 13.74
CA TYR A 146 15.20 -5.97 12.52
C TYR A 146 16.05 -7.20 12.84
N TYR A 147 16.22 -8.10 11.87
CA TYR A 147 17.10 -9.27 11.99
C TYR A 147 18.39 -9.02 11.19
N ARG A 148 19.54 -9.27 11.79
CA ARG A 148 20.86 -9.03 11.20
C ARG A 148 21.55 -10.34 10.82
N LEU A 149 21.80 -10.54 9.52
CA LEU A 149 22.44 -11.76 8.98
C LEU A 149 23.99 -11.67 8.97
N SER A 150 24.56 -10.47 8.85
CA SER A 150 26.01 -10.20 8.91
C SER A 150 26.32 -9.28 10.09
N SER A 151 27.42 -9.52 10.82
CA SER A 151 27.88 -8.58 11.86
C SER A 151 28.50 -7.30 11.27
N GLN A 152 28.96 -7.35 10.01
CA GLN A 152 29.72 -6.28 9.35
C GLN A 152 28.85 -5.39 8.46
N GLY A 153 29.31 -4.15 8.24
CA GLY A 153 28.66 -3.17 7.37
C GLY A 153 27.54 -2.36 8.04
N THR A 154 27.31 -1.16 7.52
CA THR A 154 26.26 -0.22 7.98
C THR A 154 25.11 -0.20 6.99
N ALA A 155 23.87 -0.20 7.49
CA ALA A 155 22.67 0.08 6.72
C ALA A 155 22.01 1.38 7.21
N TYR A 156 21.04 1.88 6.46
CA TYR A 156 20.15 2.96 6.87
C TYR A 156 18.70 2.53 6.64
N VAL A 157 17.84 2.84 7.60
CA VAL A 157 16.38 2.75 7.45
C VAL A 157 15.84 4.17 7.40
N GLY A 158 15.07 4.49 6.36
CA GLY A 158 14.50 5.81 6.13
C GLY A 158 12.98 5.79 6.06
N VAL A 159 12.37 6.87 6.50
CA VAL A 159 10.96 7.18 6.18
C VAL A 159 10.94 8.00 4.91
N TRP A 160 10.15 7.58 3.93
CA TRP A 160 10.00 8.21 2.63
C TRP A 160 8.57 8.68 2.41
N ARG A 161 8.41 9.79 1.68
CA ARG A 161 7.12 10.36 1.28
C ARG A 161 7.06 10.49 -0.23
N LEU A 162 5.99 9.98 -0.84
CA LEU A 162 5.66 10.26 -2.23
C LEU A 162 5.01 11.65 -2.34
N THR A 163 5.55 12.52 -3.19
CA THR A 163 4.95 13.82 -3.48
C THR A 163 3.88 13.70 -4.59
N PRO A 164 2.97 14.69 -4.74
CA PRO A 164 2.07 14.77 -5.88
C PRO A 164 2.76 14.89 -7.25
N SER A 165 4.07 15.19 -7.28
CA SER A 165 4.93 15.20 -8.47
C SER A 165 5.60 13.85 -8.75
N SER A 166 5.16 12.77 -8.08
CA SER A 166 5.74 11.42 -8.15
C SER A 166 7.23 11.34 -7.76
N GLN A 167 7.68 12.22 -6.87
CA GLN A 167 9.04 12.24 -6.34
C GLN A 167 9.09 11.63 -4.94
N PHE A 168 10.15 10.88 -4.63
CA PHE A 168 10.36 10.34 -3.29
C PHE A 168 11.22 11.30 -2.46
N LEU A 169 10.63 11.89 -1.43
CA LEU A 169 11.31 12.69 -0.42
C LEU A 169 11.71 11.80 0.76
N LEU A 170 13.00 11.74 1.08
CA LEU A 170 13.45 11.21 2.37
C LEU A 170 13.00 12.19 3.48
N VAL A 171 12.14 11.73 4.38
CA VAL A 171 11.63 12.51 5.52
C VAL A 171 12.69 12.57 6.61
N ASP A 172 13.22 11.42 6.99
CA ASP A 172 14.35 11.26 7.92
C ASP A 172 14.96 9.85 7.79
N LYS A 173 16.13 9.60 8.38
CA LYS A 173 16.80 8.28 8.41
C LYS A 173 17.46 7.96 9.75
N THR A 174 17.53 6.67 10.06
CA THR A 174 18.32 6.11 11.16
C THR A 174 19.47 5.29 10.60
N GLU A 175 20.67 5.46 11.15
CA GLU A 175 21.80 4.58 10.85
C GLU A 175 21.71 3.29 11.67
N LEU A 176 21.93 2.15 11.02
CA LEU A 176 21.96 0.81 11.60
C LEU A 176 23.42 0.31 11.55
N PRO A 177 24.22 0.57 12.60
CA PRO A 177 25.67 0.31 12.61
C PRO A 177 26.00 -1.18 12.80
N PRO A 178 27.30 -1.55 12.74
CA PRO A 178 27.78 -2.90 13.08
C PRO A 178 27.39 -3.37 14.49
N ALA A 179 26.36 -4.23 14.54
CA ALA A 179 25.91 -5.00 15.69
C ALA A 179 26.32 -6.50 15.58
N GLN A 180 25.85 -7.34 16.50
CA GLN A 180 25.92 -8.80 16.35
C GLN A 180 24.91 -9.31 15.30
N THR A 181 24.92 -10.61 15.03
CA THR A 181 23.89 -11.29 14.22
C THR A 181 22.74 -11.79 15.11
N GLY A 182 21.53 -11.86 14.57
CA GLY A 182 20.30 -12.12 15.34
C GLY A 182 19.32 -10.94 15.31
N PRO A 183 18.28 -10.94 16.17
CA PRO A 183 17.36 -9.81 16.31
C PRO A 183 18.07 -8.61 16.97
N VAL A 184 17.75 -7.40 16.50
CA VAL A 184 18.28 -6.13 17.00
C VAL A 184 17.14 -5.13 17.10
N GLU A 185 17.10 -4.39 18.22
CA GLU A 185 16.26 -3.20 18.38
C GLU A 185 17.14 -1.94 18.47
N VAL A 186 16.69 -0.86 17.83
CA VAL A 186 17.31 0.48 17.88
C VAL A 186 16.24 1.50 18.24
N THR A 187 16.22 1.93 19.50
CA THR A 187 15.39 3.05 19.98
C THR A 187 15.93 4.37 19.44
N LEU A 188 15.03 5.27 19.02
CA LEU A 188 15.38 6.55 18.42
C LEU A 188 15.51 7.65 19.47
N ALA A 189 16.69 8.26 19.56
CA ALA A 189 16.95 9.43 20.40
C ALA A 189 16.16 10.68 19.95
N GLN A 190 15.77 10.75 18.67
CA GLN A 190 14.82 11.73 18.13
C GLN A 190 13.74 10.97 17.34
N PRO A 191 12.49 10.91 17.85
CA PRO A 191 11.41 10.20 17.17
C PRO A 191 10.99 10.86 15.83
N ILE A 192 10.89 10.04 14.77
CA ILE A 192 10.64 10.51 13.39
C ILE A 192 9.13 10.70 13.18
N LYS A 193 8.68 11.91 12.85
CA LYS A 193 7.26 12.18 12.55
C LYS A 193 6.88 11.63 11.18
N VAL A 194 5.76 10.90 11.12
CA VAL A 194 5.25 10.29 9.88
C VAL A 194 3.82 10.74 9.60
N ASN A 195 3.47 10.84 8.33
CA ASN A 195 2.12 11.02 7.83
C ASN A 195 1.55 9.69 7.33
N SER A 196 0.22 9.58 7.31
CA SER A 196 -0.44 8.49 6.58
C SER A 196 0.02 8.45 5.13
N GLY A 197 0.48 7.30 4.65
CA GLY A 197 1.03 7.13 3.28
C GLY A 197 2.51 7.45 3.11
N ASP A 198 3.21 7.90 4.16
CA ASP A 198 4.67 7.73 4.22
C ASP A 198 5.00 6.22 4.33
N PHE A 199 6.22 5.79 3.98
CA PHE A 199 6.59 4.37 3.99
C PHE A 199 8.08 4.14 4.34
N ILE A 200 8.42 2.90 4.69
CA ILE A 200 9.75 2.52 5.16
C ILE A 200 10.63 2.04 3.98
N GLY A 201 11.87 2.54 3.87
CA GLY A 201 12.82 2.07 2.86
C GLY A 201 14.22 1.86 3.42
N ILE A 202 14.87 0.74 3.07
CA ILE A 202 16.23 0.41 3.51
C ILE A 202 17.23 0.69 2.39
N PHE A 203 18.37 1.29 2.74
CA PHE A 203 19.46 1.62 1.81
C PHE A 203 20.84 1.54 2.48
N TYR A 204 21.90 1.48 1.69
CA TYR A 204 23.27 1.22 2.17
C TYR A 204 24.23 2.33 1.73
N SER A 205 25.38 2.45 2.40
CA SER A 205 26.48 3.27 1.88
C SER A 205 27.13 2.57 0.68
N SER A 206 27.60 3.33 -0.33
CA SER A 206 28.39 2.80 -1.43
C SER A 206 29.76 2.22 -1.01
N SER A 207 30.17 2.45 0.24
CA SER A 207 31.35 1.87 0.87
C SER A 207 31.10 0.58 1.68
N THR A 208 29.88 0.02 1.65
CA THR A 208 29.51 -1.13 2.48
C THR A 208 30.10 -2.42 1.90
N PRO A 209 30.91 -3.21 2.66
CA PRO A 209 31.41 -4.49 2.17
C PRO A 209 30.27 -5.44 1.76
N ASN A 210 30.41 -6.07 0.59
CA ASN A 210 29.39 -6.89 -0.07
C ASN A 210 28.05 -6.15 -0.39
N ASN A 211 27.99 -4.82 -0.22
CA ASN A 211 26.84 -3.92 -0.44
C ASN A 211 25.54 -4.24 0.31
N VAL A 212 25.43 -5.37 1.02
CA VAL A 212 24.13 -5.97 1.36
C VAL A 212 24.17 -6.74 2.69
N ILE A 213 23.10 -6.64 3.48
CA ILE A 213 22.90 -7.43 4.72
C ILE A 213 21.66 -8.38 4.63
N ALA A 214 20.88 -8.31 3.53
CA ALA A 214 19.92 -9.33 3.05
C ALA A 214 19.77 -9.20 1.50
N GLN A 215 19.88 -10.27 0.66
CA GLN A 215 20.27 -10.27 -0.80
C GLN A 215 19.43 -11.19 -1.75
N ALA A 216 18.75 -10.80 -2.89
CA ALA A 216 17.45 -11.35 -3.52
C ALA A 216 17.44 -12.32 -4.72
N THR A 217 16.49 -13.28 -4.65
CA THR A 217 16.01 -14.11 -5.75
C THR A 217 14.72 -13.55 -6.36
N LEU A 218 14.71 -13.41 -7.69
CA LEU A 218 13.49 -13.60 -8.47
C LEU A 218 13.34 -15.09 -8.75
N ASP A 219 12.09 -15.57 -8.71
CA ASP A 219 11.63 -16.95 -8.97
C ASP A 219 12.23 -18.04 -8.03
N ASP A 220 11.50 -19.06 -7.59
CA ASP A 220 10.15 -19.48 -8.00
C ASP A 220 8.98 -18.92 -7.14
N ASP A 221 9.23 -18.42 -5.92
CA ASP A 221 8.19 -17.87 -5.02
C ASP A 221 8.01 -16.34 -5.20
N ALA A 222 7.63 -15.94 -6.41
CA ALA A 222 7.32 -14.54 -6.71
C ALA A 222 6.09 -14.05 -5.93
N VAL A 223 6.30 -13.32 -4.82
CA VAL A 223 5.25 -12.67 -4.00
C VAL A 223 4.30 -11.92 -4.95
N PRO A 224 3.02 -12.35 -5.11
CA PRO A 224 2.14 -11.77 -6.09
C PRO A 224 2.01 -10.27 -5.92
N SER A 225 1.89 -9.55 -7.04
CA SER A 225 1.86 -8.09 -7.03
C SER A 225 0.74 -7.51 -6.15
N GLU A 226 -0.30 -8.33 -5.91
CA GLU A 226 -1.46 -8.14 -5.05
C GLU A 226 -1.15 -8.26 -3.55
N GLN A 227 -0.21 -9.12 -3.15
CA GLN A 227 0.23 -9.27 -1.76
C GLN A 227 1.15 -8.13 -1.32
N LEU A 228 1.85 -7.48 -2.26
CA LEU A 228 2.71 -6.33 -1.95
C LEU A 228 1.93 -5.20 -1.27
N TYR A 229 0.65 -4.99 -1.60
CA TYR A 229 -0.17 -3.88 -1.10
C TYR A 229 -1.12 -4.26 0.04
N GLN A 230 -1.03 -5.50 0.56
CA GLN A 230 -1.82 -5.90 1.72
C GLN A 230 -1.27 -5.22 2.97
N ASN A 231 -2.02 -4.26 3.51
CA ASN A 231 -1.83 -3.73 4.85
C ASN A 231 -1.89 -4.88 5.87
N TYR A 232 -0.73 -5.39 6.27
CA TYR A 232 -0.60 -6.58 7.10
C TYR A 232 -0.98 -6.26 8.56
N ARG A 233 -2.29 -6.22 8.83
CA ARG A 233 -2.82 -6.22 10.20
C ARG A 233 -2.56 -7.60 10.80
N VAL A 234 -1.60 -7.67 11.71
CA VAL A 234 -1.51 -8.78 12.68
C VAL A 234 -2.83 -8.83 13.46
N GLN A 235 -3.33 -10.04 13.74
CA GLN A 235 -4.57 -10.28 14.50
C GLN A 235 -4.31 -10.34 16.00
#